data_AF-A0A7Y6MC47-F1
#
_entry.id   AF-A0A7Y6MC47-F1
#
_cell.length_a   1.000
_cell.length_b   1.000
_cell.length_c   1.000
_cell.angle_alpha   90.00
_cell.angle_beta   90.00
_cell.angle_gamma   90.00
#
_symmetry.space_group_name_H-M   'P 1'
#
loop_
_entity.id
_entity.type
_entity.pdbx_description
1 polymer ?
#
loop_
_entity_poly.entity_id
_entity_poly.type
_entity_poly.pdbx_seq_one_letter_code
_entity_poly.pdbx_strand_id
1 'polypeptide(L)' 'MTIRLSPDQALVLSDWLDRMIGTAEFDSLVDQDRAVWSPLYLIAGSLETSLAEVFLPDYTERLNAARERLTGALDQG' A
#
# COMPACT_ATOMS: atom_id res chain seq x y z
N MET A 1 15.17 -10.33 7.63
CA MET A 1 13.96 -9.79 8.27
C MET A 1 12.79 -10.01 7.33
N THR A 2 11.61 -10.41 7.84
CA THR A 2 10.40 -10.59 7.02
C THR A 2 9.25 -9.84 7.67
N ILE A 3 8.56 -9.01 6.90
CA ILE A 3 7.32 -8.35 7.31
C ILE A 3 6.18 -9.07 6.59
N ARG A 4 5.14 -9.45 7.33
CA ARG A 4 3.94 -10.07 6.77
C ARG A 4 2.80 -9.06 6.85
N LEU A 5 2.18 -8.78 5.72
CA LEU A 5 0.98 -7.95 5.63
C LEU A 5 -0.24 -8.86 5.63
N SER A 6 -1.30 -8.45 6.33
CA SER A 6 -2.63 -9.04 6.13
C SER A 6 -3.17 -8.67 4.74
N PRO A 7 -4.19 -9.38 4.23
CA PRO A 7 -4.83 -8.99 2.98
C PRO A 7 -5.30 -7.53 2.98
N ASP A 8 -5.91 -7.06 4.07
CA ASP A 8 -6.33 -5.67 4.21
C ASP A 8 -5.16 -4.69 4.15
N GLN A 9 -4.06 -4.98 4.84
CA GLN A 9 -2.86 -4.14 4.82
C GLN A 9 -2.23 -4.08 3.43
N ALA A 10 -2.14 -5.24 2.76
CA ALA A 10 -1.59 -5.34 1.42
C ALA A 10 -2.45 -4.54 0.42
N LEU A 11 -3.77 -4.70 0.47
CA LEU A 11 -4.71 -4.00 -0.41
C LEU A 11 -4.64 -2.48 -0.25
N VAL A 12 -4.69 -1.99 1.00
CA VAL A 12 -4.64 -0.55 1.28
C VAL A 12 -3.29 0.06 0.94
N LEU A 13 -2.19 -0.64 1.23
CA LEU A 13 -0.85 -0.15 0.91
C LEU A 13 -0.61 -0.13 -0.60
N SER A 14 -1.05 -1.15 -1.32
CA SER A 14 -0.93 -1.20 -2.79
C SER A 14 -1.65 -0.03 -3.45
N ASP A 15 -2.91 0.18 -3.07
CA ASP A 15 -3.73 1.29 -3.56
C ASP A 15 -3.15 2.67 -3.24
N TRP A 16 -2.54 2.82 -2.06
CA TRP A 16 -1.91 4.07 -1.67
C TRP A 16 -0.60 4.32 -2.44
N LEU A 17 0.24 3.30 -2.61
CA LEU A 17 1.49 3.42 -3.35
C LEU A 17 1.23 3.75 -4.82
N ASP A 18 0.24 3.12 -5.46
CA ASP A 18 -0.16 3.40 -6.85
C ASP A 18 -0.57 4.87 -7.04
N ARG A 19 -1.30 5.44 -6.06
CA ARG A 19 -1.73 6.85 -6.10
C ARG A 19 -0.62 7.85 -5.78
N MET A 20 0.41 7.45 -5.03
CA MET A 20 1.41 8.37 -4.49
C MET A 20 2.74 8.35 -5.25
N ILE A 21 3.21 7.19 -5.72
CA ILE A 21 4.47 7.09 -6.45
C ILE A 21 4.38 7.93 -7.74
N GLY A 22 5.39 8.79 -7.96
CA GLY A 22 5.42 9.69 -9.13
C GLY A 22 4.66 10.99 -8.94
N THR A 23 4.05 11.22 -7.76
CA THR A 23 3.56 12.56 -7.39
C THR A 23 4.74 13.43 -6.94
N ALA A 24 4.70 14.72 -7.30
CA ALA A 24 5.79 15.63 -6.96
C ALA A 24 6.00 15.76 -5.44
N GLU A 25 4.91 15.70 -4.67
CA GLU A 25 4.94 15.75 -3.21
C GLU A 25 5.64 14.52 -2.61
N PHE A 26 5.32 13.32 -3.10
CA PHE A 26 5.93 12.09 -2.60
C PHE A 26 7.38 11.97 -3.04
N ASP A 27 7.68 12.23 -4.31
CA ASP A 27 9.03 12.15 -4.85
C ASP A 27 9.96 13.13 -4.13
N SER A 28 9.49 14.36 -3.84
CA SER A 28 10.24 15.35 -3.05
C SER A 28 10.54 14.89 -1.61
N LEU A 29 9.67 14.07 -1.01
CA LEU A 29 9.92 13.49 0.30
C LEU A 29 10.96 12.37 0.23
N VAL A 30 10.80 11.43 -0.71
CA VAL A 30 11.67 10.24 -0.81
C VAL A 30 13.05 10.61 -1.33
N ASP A 31 13.16 11.59 -2.23
CA ASP A 31 14.46 12.01 -2.80
C ASP A 31 15.39 12.68 -1.78
N GLN A 32 14.89 13.09 -0.61
CA GLN A 32 15.74 13.52 0.52
C GLN A 32 16.65 12.39 1.03
N ASP A 33 16.20 11.14 0.92
CA ASP A 33 17.02 9.95 1.13
C ASP A 33 16.71 8.90 0.06
N ARG A 34 17.47 9.00 -1.04
CA ARG A 34 17.29 8.14 -2.21
C ARG A 34 17.42 6.65 -1.91
N ALA A 35 18.06 6.24 -0.81
CA ALA A 35 18.16 4.83 -0.45
C ALA A 35 16.79 4.21 -0.10
N VAL A 36 15.82 5.02 0.32
CA VAL A 36 14.45 4.61 0.65
C VAL A 36 13.67 4.12 -0.57
N TRP A 37 14.04 4.54 -1.79
CA TRP A 37 13.44 3.99 -3.02
C TRP A 37 13.61 2.47 -3.13
N SER A 38 14.74 1.92 -2.67
CA SER A 38 15.02 0.48 -2.78
C SER A 38 13.96 -0.38 -2.10
N PRO A 39 13.66 -0.23 -0.80
CA PRO A 39 12.58 -0.98 -0.16
C PRO A 39 11.19 -0.61 -0.69
N LEU A 40 10.94 0.65 -1.09
CA LEU A 40 9.65 1.04 -1.65
C LEU A 40 9.33 0.32 -2.96
N TYR A 41 10.28 0.26 -3.90
CA TYR A 41 10.08 -0.48 -5.16
C TYR A 41 9.96 -1.98 -4.95
N LEU A 42 10.71 -2.55 -3.99
CA LEU A 42 10.56 -3.96 -3.62
C LEU A 42 9.14 -4.26 -3.10
N ILE A 43 8.61 -3.41 -2.22
CA ILE A 43 7.26 -3.57 -1.67
C ILE A 43 6.22 -3.37 -2.77
N ALA A 44 6.29 -2.30 -3.56
CA ALA A 44 5.35 -2.00 -4.63
C ALA A 44 5.29 -3.15 -5.66
N GLY A 45 6.45 -3.60 -6.16
CA GLY A 45 6.51 -4.72 -7.11
C GLY A 45 6.03 -6.05 -6.52
N SER A 46 6.28 -6.30 -5.22
CA SER A 46 5.75 -7.49 -4.55
C SER A 46 4.23 -7.44 -4.41
N LEU A 47 3.64 -6.26 -4.17
CA LEU A 47 2.19 -6.09 -4.05
C LEU A 47 1.49 -6.22 -5.41
N GLU A 48 2.03 -5.57 -6.45
CA GLU A 48 1.52 -5.63 -7.83
C GLU A 48 1.43 -7.07 -8.33
N THR A 49 2.44 -7.90 -8.05
CA THR A 49 2.47 -9.30 -8.49
C THR A 49 1.57 -10.23 -7.68
N SER A 50 1.22 -9.85 -6.45
CA SER A 50 0.52 -10.74 -5.50
C SER A 50 -0.97 -10.44 -5.37
N LEU A 51 -1.43 -9.23 -5.71
CA LEU A 51 -2.82 -8.79 -5.50
C LEU A 51 -3.63 -8.84 -6.80
N ALA A 52 -4.22 -10.00 -7.09
CA ALA A 52 -5.22 -10.11 -8.16
C ALA A 52 -6.53 -9.37 -7.84
N GLU A 53 -6.76 -9.03 -6.56
CA GLU A 53 -7.99 -8.40 -6.07
C GLU A 53 -8.24 -7.00 -6.64
N VAL A 54 -7.20 -6.32 -7.11
CA VAL A 54 -7.31 -5.00 -7.78
C VAL A 54 -8.10 -5.05 -9.09
N PHE A 55 -8.22 -6.24 -9.69
CA PHE A 55 -8.95 -6.47 -10.93
C PHE A 55 -10.39 -6.96 -10.71
N LEU A 56 -10.81 -7.13 -9.45
CA LEU A 56 -12.17 -7.57 -9.13
C LEU A 56 -13.17 -6.42 -9.29
N PRO A 57 -14.40 -6.69 -9.75
CA PRO A 57 -15.42 -5.66 -9.96
C PRO A 57 -15.87 -4.97 -8.65
N ASP A 58 -15.68 -5.62 -7.50
CA ASP A 58 -15.98 -5.12 -6.16
C ASP A 58 -14.75 -4.52 -5.45
N TYR A 59 -13.66 -4.25 -6.18
CA TYR A 59 -12.40 -3.72 -5.63
C TYR A 59 -12.60 -2.53 -4.69
N THR A 60 -13.39 -1.53 -5.11
CA THR A 60 -13.64 -0.32 -4.31
C THR A 60 -14.32 -0.63 -2.98
N GLU A 61 -15.29 -1.55 -2.97
CA GLU A 61 -16.00 -1.96 -1.75
C GLU A 61 -15.05 -2.69 -0.80
N ARG A 62 -14.22 -3.59 -1.33
CA ARG A 62 -13.20 -4.30 -0.55
C ARG A 62 -12.16 -3.37 0.05
N LEU A 63 -11.68 -2.41 -0.72
CA LEU A 63 -10.70 -1.42 -0.29
C LEU A 63 -11.24 -0.57 0.85
N ASN A 64 -12.49 -0.10 0.73
CA ASN A 64 -13.13 0.70 1.79
C ASN A 64 -13.33 -0.13 3.07
N ALA A 65 -13.83 -1.36 2.95
CA ALA A 65 -14.02 -2.24 4.11
C ALA A 65 -12.68 -2.59 4.79
N ALA A 66 -11.62 -2.79 4.01
CA ALA A 66 -10.26 -2.99 4.53
C ALA A 66 -9.78 -1.75 5.31
N ARG A 67 -9.95 -0.55 4.77
CA ARG A 67 -9.61 0.71 5.47
C ARG A 67 -10.37 0.85 6.78
N GLU A 68 -11.68 0.59 6.78
CA GLU A 68 -12.50 0.66 8.00
C GLU A 68 -11.99 -0.30 9.09
N ARG A 69 -11.68 -1.55 8.72
CA ARG A 69 -11.13 -2.53 9.66
C ARG A 69 -9.77 -2.11 10.21
N LEU A 70 -8.87 -1.61 9.36
CA LEU A 70 -7.53 -1.19 9.79
C LEU A 70 -7.57 0.06 10.68
N THR A 71 -8.35 1.08 10.33
CA THR A 71 -8.51 2.28 11.17
C THR A 71 -9.14 1.92 12.50
N GLY A 72 -10.20 1.10 12.50
CA GLY A 72 -10.82 0.62 13.73
C GLY A 72 -9.87 -0.18 14.63
N ALA A 73 -8.86 -0.85 14.05
CA ALA A 73 -7.83 -1.57 14.82
C ALA A 73 -6.79 -0.63 15.44
N LEU A 74 -6.48 0.51 14.80
CA LEU A 74 -5.56 1.52 15.33
C LEU A 74 -6.19 2.32 16.49
N ASP A 75 -7.50 2.57 16.43
CA ASP A 75 -8.22 3.29 17.50
C ASP A 75 -8.39 2.46 18.79
N GLN A 76 -8.13 1.16 18.73
CA GLN A 76 -8.25 0.21 19.85
C GLN A 76 -6.91 -0.14 20.51
N GLY A 77 -5.79 0.39 20.02
CA GLY A 77 -4.43 0.11 20.52
C GLY A 77 -3.80 1.30 21.22
#